data_AF-A0A8E1RJE5-F1
#
_entry.id   AF-A0A8E1RJE5-F1
#
_cell.length_a   1.000
_cell.length_b   1.000
_cell.length_c   1.000
_cell.angle_alpha   90.00
_cell.angle_beta   90.00
_cell.angle_gamma   90.00
#
_symmetry.space_group_name_H-M   'P 1'
#
loop_
_entity.id
_entity.type
_entity.pdbx_description
1 polymer ?
#
loop_
_entity_poly.entity_id
_entity_poly.type
_entity_poly.pdbx_seq_one_letter_code
_entity_poly.pdbx_strand_id
1 'polypeptide(L)'
;MHIYKQIDFMNNRNLVYALNVAAVIAFIIFLWLFGAIAGSVTFNFDKTYFIWLIVALLVVFTVHEVIHGFLYKLFDHHAKIKIGFKNGIVYVNSPKSLYTKRQFAWIAATPFVALSLILIAMYLINWLPGDLFLGIAALQGAGSVADFYVLYRVITAPKYYYVSDTENGINIYSQN
;
A
#
# COMPACT_ATOMS: atom_id res chain seq x y z
N MET A 1 23.26 -15.77 -6.88
CA MET A 1 22.19 -15.25 -6.01
C MET A 1 21.24 -16.38 -5.67
N HIS A 2 21.08 -16.68 -4.40
CA HIS A 2 20.13 -17.68 -3.92
C HIS A 2 18.92 -17.02 -3.28
N ILE A 3 17.75 -17.65 -3.39
CA ILE A 3 16.53 -17.17 -2.72
C ILE A 3 16.69 -17.43 -1.23
N TYR A 4 16.73 -16.37 -0.45
CA TYR A 4 16.75 -16.45 1.02
C TYR A 4 15.34 -16.60 1.58
N LYS A 5 14.40 -15.84 1.03
CA LYS A 5 13.00 -15.91 1.45
C LYS A 5 12.06 -15.57 0.32
N GLN A 6 11.05 -16.41 0.16
CA GLN A 6 9.89 -16.16 -0.69
C GLN A 6 8.68 -15.85 0.18
N ILE A 7 7.95 -14.81 -0.18
CA ILE A 7 6.70 -14.40 0.44
C ILE A 7 5.64 -14.51 -0.65
N ASP A 8 4.70 -15.43 -0.46
CA ASP A 8 3.61 -15.65 -1.41
C ASP A 8 2.32 -15.06 -0.83
N PHE A 9 1.82 -13.99 -1.44
CA PHE A 9 0.57 -13.34 -1.06
C PHE A 9 -0.66 -13.96 -1.74
N MET A 10 -0.47 -14.78 -2.77
CA MET A 10 -1.57 -15.28 -3.60
C MET A 10 -2.01 -16.69 -3.19
N ASN A 11 -1.09 -17.52 -2.72
CA ASN A 11 -1.34 -18.94 -2.43
C ASN A 11 -1.26 -19.26 -0.92
N ASN A 12 -0.60 -18.43 -0.12
CA ASN A 12 -0.47 -18.68 1.32
C ASN A 12 -1.69 -18.15 2.10
N ARG A 13 -2.71 -19.00 2.26
CA ARG A 13 -3.96 -18.66 2.96
C ARG A 13 -3.76 -18.15 4.39
N ASN A 14 -2.82 -18.72 5.14
CA ASN A 14 -2.57 -18.31 6.52
C ASN A 14 -1.98 -16.90 6.58
N LEU A 15 -1.08 -16.56 5.64
CA LEU A 15 -0.53 -15.21 5.53
C LEU A 15 -1.63 -14.22 5.14
N VAL A 16 -2.45 -14.53 4.14
CA VAL A 16 -3.57 -13.67 3.72
C VAL A 16 -4.55 -13.42 4.87
N TYR A 17 -4.91 -14.46 5.60
CA TYR A 17 -5.78 -14.33 6.78
C TYR A 17 -5.14 -13.43 7.85
N ALA A 18 -3.86 -13.64 8.16
CA ALA A 18 -3.15 -12.81 9.14
C ALA A 18 -3.08 -11.34 8.70
N LEU A 19 -2.85 -11.07 7.41
CA LEU A 19 -2.83 -9.71 6.85
C LEU A 19 -4.21 -9.06 6.90
N ASN A 20 -5.29 -9.81 6.64
CA ASN A 20 -6.66 -9.29 6.76
C ASN A 20 -7.02 -8.94 8.22
N VAL A 21 -6.65 -9.78 9.18
CA VAL A 21 -6.82 -9.46 10.61
C VAL A 21 -6.02 -8.21 10.97
N ALA A 22 -4.77 -8.12 10.52
CA ALA A 22 -3.95 -6.93 10.72
C ALA A 22 -4.55 -5.68 10.04
N ALA A 23 -5.20 -5.81 8.89
CA ALA A 23 -5.90 -4.70 8.21
C ALA A 23 -7.09 -4.18 9.02
N VAL A 24 -7.86 -5.05 9.66
CA VAL A 24 -8.96 -4.63 10.57
C VAL A 24 -8.40 -3.87 11.76
N ILE A 25 -7.32 -4.35 12.37
CA ILE A 25 -6.66 -3.65 13.49
C ILE A 25 -6.09 -2.31 13.02
N ALA A 26 -5.42 -2.29 11.88
CA ALA A 26 -4.86 -1.08 11.28
C ALA A 26 -5.95 -0.05 10.96
N PHE A 27 -7.10 -0.48 10.47
CA PHE A 27 -8.25 0.40 10.22
C PHE A 27 -8.67 1.15 11.48
N ILE A 28 -8.79 0.46 12.62
CA ILE A 28 -9.13 1.10 13.90
C ILE A 28 -8.04 2.07 14.34
N ILE A 29 -6.76 1.69 14.21
CA ILE A 29 -5.63 2.55 14.55
C ILE A 29 -5.64 3.82 13.69
N PHE A 30 -5.86 3.69 12.39
CA PHE A 30 -5.87 4.83 11.47
C PHE A 30 -7.13 5.69 11.63
N LEU A 31 -8.29 5.12 11.95
CA LEU A 31 -9.47 5.89 12.35
C LEU A 31 -9.17 6.78 13.54
N TRP A 32 -8.49 6.25 14.56
CA TRP A 32 -8.08 7.04 15.71
C TRP A 32 -7.04 8.12 15.34
N LEU A 33 -6.01 7.75 14.59
CA LEU A 33 -4.93 8.66 14.20
C LEU A 33 -5.43 9.82 13.33
N PHE A 34 -6.17 9.53 12.26
CA PHE A 34 -6.72 10.55 11.37
C PHE A 34 -7.92 11.27 11.99
N GLY A 35 -8.67 10.61 12.89
CA GLY A 35 -9.72 11.24 13.68
C GLY A 35 -9.16 12.32 14.60
N ALA A 36 -7.97 12.13 15.18
CA ALA A 36 -7.29 13.17 15.95
C ALA A 36 -6.92 14.40 15.11
N ILE A 37 -6.71 14.24 13.80
CA ILE A 37 -6.46 15.34 12.86
C ILE A 37 -7.78 16.01 12.45
N ALA A 38 -8.82 15.21 12.17
CA ALA A 38 -10.11 15.70 11.71
C ALA A 38 -10.96 16.37 12.81
N GLY A 39 -10.65 16.10 14.07
CA GLY A 39 -11.41 16.59 15.21
C GLY A 39 -12.82 15.99 15.27
N SER A 40 -13.82 16.81 15.56
CA SER A 40 -15.21 16.38 15.60
C SER A 40 -15.80 16.27 14.19
N VAL A 41 -16.06 15.05 13.76
CA VAL A 41 -16.67 14.75 12.46
C VAL A 41 -18.08 14.22 12.66
N THR A 42 -19.06 14.82 11.95
CA THR A 42 -20.43 14.30 11.87
C THR A 42 -20.56 13.40 10.66
N PHE A 43 -20.95 12.15 10.86
CA PHE A 43 -21.19 11.21 9.77
C PHE A 43 -22.65 11.22 9.35
N ASN A 44 -22.89 11.46 8.07
CA ASN A 44 -24.20 11.27 7.44
C ASN A 44 -24.11 10.07 6.50
N PHE A 45 -24.45 8.88 7.02
CA PHE A 45 -24.43 7.63 6.24
C PHE A 45 -25.63 7.55 5.30
N ASP A 46 -25.61 8.35 4.24
CA ASP A 46 -26.59 8.30 3.16
C ASP A 46 -26.02 7.63 1.90
N LYS A 47 -26.88 7.43 0.89
CA LYS A 47 -26.47 6.83 -0.39
C LYS A 47 -25.37 7.63 -1.08
N THR A 48 -25.42 8.96 -0.97
CA THR A 48 -24.48 9.88 -1.63
C THR A 48 -23.08 9.73 -1.04
N TYR A 49 -22.97 9.67 0.29
CA TYR A 49 -21.74 9.40 1.02
C TYR A 49 -21.08 8.10 0.55
N PHE A 50 -21.84 6.99 0.51
CA PHE A 50 -21.27 5.71 0.09
C PHE A 50 -20.82 5.70 -1.38
N ILE A 51 -21.54 6.38 -2.27
CA ILE A 51 -21.12 6.53 -3.68
C ILE A 51 -19.77 7.27 -3.75
N TRP A 52 -19.66 8.41 -3.07
CA TRP A 52 -18.42 9.20 -3.09
C TRP A 52 -17.26 8.49 -2.39
N LEU A 53 -17.53 7.78 -1.30
CA LEU A 53 -16.53 6.96 -0.62
C LEU A 53 -15.96 5.90 -1.57
N ILE A 54 -16.83 5.14 -2.27
CA ILE A 54 -16.39 4.11 -3.21
C ILE A 54 -15.58 4.72 -4.36
N VAL A 55 -16.06 5.82 -4.96
CA VAL A 55 -15.34 6.51 -6.04
C VAL A 55 -13.97 6.98 -5.57
N ALA A 56 -13.90 7.60 -4.40
CA ALA A 56 -12.63 8.08 -3.85
C ALA A 56 -11.66 6.93 -3.54
N LEU A 57 -12.13 5.80 -3.01
CA LEU A 57 -11.29 4.62 -2.77
C LEU A 57 -10.74 4.04 -4.07
N LEU A 58 -11.56 3.93 -5.12
CA LEU A 58 -11.10 3.47 -6.43
C LEU A 58 -9.98 4.37 -6.98
N VAL A 59 -10.14 5.69 -6.85
CA VAL A 59 -9.12 6.66 -7.25
C VAL A 59 -7.85 6.50 -6.40
N VAL A 60 -7.98 6.47 -5.08
CA VAL A 60 -6.84 6.39 -4.14
C VAL A 60 -6.03 5.12 -4.36
N PHE A 61 -6.67 3.95 -4.45
CA PHE A 61 -5.95 2.70 -4.72
C PHE A 61 -5.37 2.64 -6.13
N THR A 62 -6.02 3.25 -7.13
CA THR A 62 -5.42 3.36 -8.47
C THR A 62 -4.14 4.20 -8.41
N VAL A 63 -4.18 5.35 -7.72
CA VAL A 63 -2.99 6.21 -7.54
C VAL A 63 -1.92 5.50 -6.72
N HIS A 64 -2.29 4.70 -5.71
CA HIS A 64 -1.37 3.88 -4.91
C HIS A 64 -0.51 2.98 -5.80
N GLU A 65 -1.15 2.21 -6.67
CA GLU A 65 -0.48 1.31 -7.60
C GLU A 65 0.34 2.06 -8.67
N VAL A 66 -0.13 3.23 -9.11
CA VAL A 66 0.64 4.10 -10.02
C VAL A 66 1.92 4.60 -9.36
N ILE A 67 1.90 4.95 -8.06
CA ILE A 67 3.11 5.34 -7.32
C ILE A 67 4.10 4.18 -7.25
N HIS A 68 3.63 2.96 -6.95
CA HIS A 68 4.46 1.75 -7.03
C HIS A 68 5.11 1.60 -8.40
N GLY A 69 4.31 1.64 -9.46
CA GLY A 69 4.77 1.57 -10.85
C GLY A 69 5.82 2.63 -11.19
N PHE A 70 5.56 3.89 -10.80
CA PHE A 70 6.50 4.99 -11.01
C PHE A 70 7.83 4.74 -10.31
N LEU A 71 7.82 4.29 -9.05
CA LEU A 71 9.03 4.03 -8.28
C LEU A 71 9.81 2.82 -8.81
N TYR A 72 9.14 1.78 -9.30
CA TYR A 72 9.81 0.69 -10.02
C TYR A 72 10.62 1.23 -11.21
N LYS A 73 9.99 2.05 -12.06
CA LYS A 73 10.67 2.70 -13.20
C LYS A 73 11.76 3.67 -12.80
N LEU A 74 11.57 4.41 -11.71
CA LEU A 74 12.54 5.38 -11.21
C LEU A 74 13.83 4.66 -10.79
N PHE A 75 13.72 3.54 -10.08
CA PHE A 75 14.88 2.80 -9.56
C PHE A 75 15.49 1.82 -10.56
N ASP A 76 14.71 1.32 -11.51
CA ASP A 76 15.16 0.52 -12.65
C ASP A 76 14.41 0.96 -13.91
N HIS A 77 15.06 1.78 -14.75
CA HIS A 77 14.43 2.32 -15.96
C HIS A 77 13.99 1.21 -16.93
N HIS A 78 14.67 0.06 -16.91
CA HIS A 78 14.38 -1.10 -17.74
C HIS A 78 13.36 -2.05 -17.10
N ALA A 79 12.87 -1.74 -15.90
CA ALA A 79 11.84 -2.51 -15.22
C ALA A 79 10.65 -2.76 -16.13
N LYS A 80 10.27 -4.03 -16.22
CA LYS A 80 9.04 -4.45 -16.91
C LYS A 80 7.90 -4.37 -15.92
N ILE A 81 7.13 -3.30 -15.99
CA ILE A 81 5.90 -3.17 -15.22
C ILE A 81 4.86 -4.11 -15.84
N LYS A 82 4.28 -5.00 -15.03
CA LYS A 82 3.03 -5.67 -15.38
C LYS A 82 1.91 -5.14 -14.51
N ILE A 83 0.82 -4.80 -15.17
CA ILE A 83 -0.43 -4.43 -14.53
C ILE A 83 -1.31 -5.66 -14.60
N GLY A 84 -1.78 -6.12 -13.44
CA GLY A 84 -2.75 -7.20 -13.34
C GLY A 84 -4.06 -6.69 -12.76
N PHE A 85 -5.11 -7.46 -12.97
CA PHE A 85 -6.40 -7.23 -12.33
C PHE A 85 -6.88 -8.54 -11.76
N LYS A 86 -7.12 -8.58 -10.45
CA LYS A 86 -7.64 -9.77 -9.78
C LYS A 86 -8.58 -9.35 -8.65
N ASN A 87 -9.74 -10.01 -8.59
CA ASN A 87 -10.76 -9.78 -7.56
C ASN A 87 -11.20 -8.30 -7.42
N GLY A 88 -11.27 -7.54 -8.51
CA GLY A 88 -11.71 -6.15 -8.46
C GLY A 88 -10.60 -5.13 -8.19
N ILE A 89 -9.36 -5.57 -7.99
CA ILE A 89 -8.22 -4.71 -7.63
C ILE A 89 -7.18 -4.77 -8.75
N VAL A 90 -6.78 -3.59 -9.21
CA VAL A 90 -5.59 -3.43 -10.08
C VAL A 90 -4.37 -3.57 -9.18
N TYR A 91 -3.38 -4.34 -9.62
CA TYR A 91 -2.09 -4.42 -8.94
C TYR A 91 -0.96 -4.23 -9.94
N VAL A 92 0.13 -3.63 -9.49
CA VAL A 92 1.30 -3.35 -10.30
C VAL A 92 2.49 -4.10 -9.73
N ASN A 93 3.18 -4.87 -10.56
CA ASN A 93 4.43 -5.53 -10.16
C ASN A 93 5.54 -5.35 -11.19
N SER A 94 6.77 -5.61 -10.74
CA SER A 94 7.98 -5.49 -11.56
C SER A 94 8.78 -6.81 -11.61
N PRO A 95 8.23 -7.86 -12.25
CA PRO A 95 8.86 -9.17 -12.29
C PRO A 95 10.22 -9.12 -12.97
N LYS A 96 11.19 -9.82 -12.37
CA LYS A 96 12.58 -9.97 -12.84
C LYS A 96 13.49 -8.75 -12.63
N SER A 97 12.98 -7.66 -12.07
CA SER A 97 13.84 -6.55 -11.61
C SER A 97 14.32 -6.80 -10.17
N LEU A 98 15.56 -6.40 -9.91
CA LEU A 98 16.19 -6.54 -8.60
C LEU A 98 16.43 -5.16 -8.00
N TYR A 99 15.79 -4.90 -6.88
CA TYR A 99 15.94 -3.65 -6.14
C TYR A 99 16.79 -3.89 -4.90
N THR A 100 17.66 -2.95 -4.57
CA THR A 100 18.33 -2.97 -3.26
C THR A 100 17.30 -2.83 -2.14
N LYS A 101 17.66 -3.27 -0.93
CA LYS A 101 16.80 -3.10 0.26
C LYS A 101 16.27 -1.67 0.44
N ARG A 102 17.12 -0.66 0.17
CA ARG A 102 16.75 0.74 0.33
C ARG A 102 15.73 1.17 -0.73
N GLN A 103 15.96 0.81 -1.99
CA GLN A 103 15.02 1.12 -3.08
C GLN A 103 13.66 0.46 -2.83
N PHE A 104 13.66 -0.81 -2.43
CA PHE A 104 12.41 -1.51 -2.17
C PHE A 104 11.68 -0.99 -0.93
N ALA A 105 12.40 -0.54 0.10
CA ALA A 105 11.79 0.14 1.24
C ALA A 105 11.09 1.44 0.82
N TRP A 106 11.68 2.22 -0.10
CA TRP A 106 11.01 3.39 -0.68
C TRP A 106 9.78 3.00 -1.48
N ILE A 107 9.87 1.99 -2.34
CA ILE A 107 8.72 1.49 -3.11
C ILE A 107 7.57 1.14 -2.17
N ALA A 108 7.83 0.33 -1.13
CA ALA A 108 6.80 -0.10 -0.19
C ALA A 108 6.21 1.04 0.67
N ALA A 109 7.02 1.99 1.11
CA ALA A 109 6.57 3.02 2.06
C ALA A 109 5.89 4.22 1.39
N THR A 110 6.33 4.61 0.20
CA THR A 110 5.97 5.89 -0.41
C THR A 110 4.48 6.04 -0.72
N PRO A 111 3.76 5.04 -1.29
CA PRO A 111 2.35 5.21 -1.62
C PRO A 111 1.51 5.64 -0.43
N PHE A 112 1.65 4.92 0.70
CA PHE A 112 0.93 5.25 1.93
C PHE A 112 1.27 6.65 2.44
N VAL A 113 2.56 7.02 2.49
CA VAL A 113 3.00 8.31 3.03
C VAL A 113 2.53 9.46 2.13
N ALA A 114 2.73 9.34 0.82
CA ALA A 114 2.35 10.36 -0.15
C ALA A 114 0.83 10.58 -0.17
N LEU A 115 0.04 9.51 -0.24
CA LEU A 115 -1.42 9.59 -0.22
C LEU A 115 -1.95 10.14 1.10
N SER A 116 -1.38 9.74 2.25
CA SER A 116 -1.77 10.30 3.54
C SER A 116 -1.53 11.81 3.60
N LEU A 117 -0.36 12.28 3.14
CA LEU A 117 -0.03 13.71 3.12
C LEU A 117 -0.95 14.49 2.16
N ILE A 118 -1.26 13.93 0.99
CA ILE A 118 -2.20 14.54 0.04
C ILE A 118 -3.59 14.65 0.65
N LEU A 119 -4.12 13.57 1.24
CA LEU A 119 -5.44 13.57 1.87
C LEU A 119 -5.52 14.57 3.02
N ILE A 120 -4.49 14.64 3.87
CA ILE A 120 -4.39 15.63 4.95
C ILE A 120 -4.40 17.04 4.35
N ALA A 121 -3.59 17.32 3.33
CA ALA A 121 -3.54 18.63 2.69
C ALA A 121 -4.90 19.02 2.09
N MET A 122 -5.57 18.10 1.39
CA MET A 122 -6.91 18.32 0.81
C MET A 122 -7.96 18.62 1.88
N TYR A 123 -7.89 17.94 3.03
CA TYR A 123 -8.75 18.20 4.17
C TYR A 123 -8.48 19.60 4.78
N LEU A 124 -7.21 19.94 5.01
CA LEU A 124 -6.84 21.21 5.64
C LEU A 124 -7.21 22.45 4.79
N ILE A 125 -7.27 22.32 3.46
CA ILE A 125 -7.73 23.38 2.57
C ILE A 125 -9.26 23.36 2.33
N ASN A 126 -10.01 22.55 3.10
CA ASN A 126 -11.46 22.37 3.01
C ASN A 126 -11.96 21.84 1.64
N TRP A 127 -11.09 21.19 0.86
CA TRP A 127 -11.51 20.58 -0.39
C TRP A 127 -12.14 19.20 -0.17
N LEU A 128 -11.69 18.47 0.85
CA LEU A 128 -12.21 17.15 1.22
C LEU A 128 -13.04 17.24 2.51
N PRO A 129 -14.34 16.87 2.49
CA PRO A 129 -15.17 16.81 3.70
C PRO A 129 -14.56 15.88 4.76
N GLY A 130 -14.72 16.23 6.04
CA GLY A 130 -14.07 15.51 7.15
C GLY A 130 -14.48 14.04 7.29
N ASP A 131 -15.73 13.71 7.00
CA ASP A 131 -16.27 12.35 7.00
C ASP A 131 -15.67 11.49 5.89
N LEU A 132 -15.60 12.02 4.67
CA LEU A 132 -14.92 11.36 3.55
C LEU A 132 -13.42 11.26 3.80
N PHE A 133 -12.75 12.32 4.27
CA PHE A 133 -11.33 12.30 4.63
C PHE A 133 -11.04 11.16 5.61
N LEU A 134 -11.78 11.09 6.72
CA LEU A 134 -11.56 10.09 7.76
C LEU A 134 -11.79 8.67 7.23
N GLY A 135 -12.87 8.45 6.47
CA GLY A 135 -13.16 7.15 5.85
C GLY A 135 -12.08 6.70 4.88
N ILE A 136 -11.67 7.57 3.95
CA ILE A 136 -10.67 7.27 2.92
C ILE A 136 -9.29 7.06 3.55
N ALA A 137 -8.85 7.96 4.44
CA ALA A 137 -7.52 7.88 5.06
C ALA A 137 -7.36 6.62 5.91
N ALA A 138 -8.40 6.23 6.67
CA ALA A 138 -8.37 5.00 7.44
C ALA A 138 -8.37 3.74 6.57
N LEU A 139 -9.20 3.70 5.53
CA LEU A 139 -9.28 2.55 4.62
C LEU A 139 -8.01 2.39 3.77
N GLN A 140 -7.41 3.47 3.28
CA GLN A 140 -6.15 3.39 2.52
C GLN A 140 -4.98 2.95 3.42
N GLY A 141 -4.97 3.39 4.69
CA GLY A 141 -4.00 2.90 5.67
C GLY A 141 -4.16 1.42 5.97
N ALA A 142 -5.40 0.95 6.14
CA ALA A 142 -5.69 -0.47 6.30
C ALA A 142 -5.31 -1.29 5.04
N GLY A 143 -5.60 -0.76 3.85
CA GLY A 143 -5.24 -1.37 2.57
C GLY A 143 -3.73 -1.47 2.33
N SER A 144 -2.94 -0.62 2.99
CA SER A 144 -1.47 -0.61 2.90
C SER A 144 -0.77 -1.62 3.83
N VAL A 145 -1.51 -2.45 4.57
CA VAL A 145 -0.92 -3.41 5.55
C VAL A 145 0.01 -4.42 4.89
N ALA A 146 -0.29 -4.87 3.68
CA ALA A 146 0.62 -5.75 2.94
C ALA A 146 1.97 -5.06 2.67
N ASP A 147 1.94 -3.79 2.27
CA ASP A 147 3.14 -2.99 2.01
C ASP A 147 3.96 -2.76 3.29
N PHE A 148 3.30 -2.52 4.42
CA PHE A 148 3.99 -2.43 5.72
C PHE A 148 4.64 -3.75 6.14
N TYR A 149 3.94 -4.87 5.91
CA TYR A 149 4.50 -6.18 6.16
C TYR A 149 5.75 -6.40 5.30
N VAL A 150 5.67 -6.09 4.01
CA VAL A 150 6.80 -6.18 3.09
C VAL A 150 7.95 -5.28 3.52
N LEU A 151 7.67 -4.02 3.83
CA LEU A 151 8.65 -3.07 4.34
C LEU A 151 9.36 -3.63 5.57
N TYR A 152 8.61 -4.16 6.55
CA TYR A 152 9.16 -4.82 7.73
C TYR A 152 10.08 -5.99 7.36
N ARG A 153 9.67 -6.86 6.43
CA ARG A 153 10.49 -7.99 5.97
C ARG A 153 11.77 -7.54 5.27
N VAL A 154 11.71 -6.46 4.50
CA VAL A 154 12.86 -5.91 3.79
C VAL A 154 13.83 -5.25 4.77
N ILE A 155 13.38 -4.39 5.68
CA ILE A 155 14.29 -3.70 6.62
C ILE A 155 14.98 -4.68 7.57
N THR A 156 14.27 -5.72 8.03
CA THR A 156 14.77 -6.74 8.96
C THR A 156 15.63 -7.82 8.32
N ALA A 157 15.67 -7.92 6.98
CA ALA A 157 16.58 -8.85 6.32
C ALA A 157 18.06 -8.49 6.64
N PRO A 158 19.03 -9.41 6.51
CA PRO A 158 20.43 -9.07 6.77
C PRO A 158 21.00 -8.08 5.73
N LYS A 159 22.28 -7.70 5.86
CA LYS A 159 22.94 -6.74 4.95
C LYS A 159 23.22 -7.40 3.58
N TYR A 160 23.17 -6.60 2.50
CA TYR A 160 23.48 -6.99 1.11
C TYR A 160 22.49 -7.95 0.42
N TYR A 161 21.20 -7.58 0.40
CA TYR A 161 20.14 -8.33 -0.28
C TYR A 161 19.50 -7.52 -1.40
N TYR A 162 18.94 -8.24 -2.38
CA TYR A 162 18.05 -7.69 -3.39
C TYR A 162 16.64 -8.22 -3.21
N VAL A 163 15.67 -7.46 -3.68
CA VAL A 163 14.25 -7.78 -3.62
C VAL A 163 13.70 -7.73 -5.03
N SER A 164 13.01 -8.79 -5.45
CA SER A 164 12.18 -8.79 -6.66
C SER A 164 10.73 -8.85 -6.24
N ASP A 165 9.94 -7.95 -6.80
CA ASP A 165 8.49 -8.13 -6.81
C ASP A 165 8.12 -9.08 -7.95
N THR A 166 7.17 -9.97 -7.71
CA THR A 166 6.80 -11.08 -8.60
C THR A 166 5.28 -11.19 -8.71
N GLU A 167 4.80 -12.01 -9.62
CA GLU A 167 3.35 -12.16 -9.84
C GLU A 167 2.58 -12.70 -8.62
N ASN A 168 3.25 -13.46 -7.75
CA ASN A 168 2.63 -14.09 -6.58
C ASN A 168 3.03 -13.44 -5.25
N GLY A 169 3.90 -12.44 -5.27
CA GLY A 169 4.44 -11.80 -4.07
C GLY A 169 5.91 -11.45 -4.25
N ILE A 170 6.76 -11.68 -3.24
CA ILE A 170 8.10 -11.09 -3.21
C ILE A 170 9.19 -12.13 -2.92
N ASN A 171 10.29 -12.02 -3.65
CA ASN A 171 11.51 -12.80 -3.45
C ASN A 171 12.62 -11.92 -2.90
N ILE A 172 13.24 -12.36 -1.81
CA ILE A 172 14.41 -11.74 -1.20
C ILE A 172 15.63 -12.61 -1.49
N TYR A 173 16.62 -12.04 -2.17
CA TYR A 173 17.83 -12.71 -2.66
C TYR A 173 19.06 -12.32 -1.88
N SER A 174 19.85 -13.32 -1.51
CA SER A 174 21.20 -13.17 -0.94
C SER A 174 22.22 -13.07 -2.07
N GLN A 175 23.26 -12.24 -1.88
CA GLN A 175 24.45 -12.23 -2.74
C GLN A 175 25.32 -13.48 -2.55
N ASN A 176 25.28 -14.09 -1.36
CA ASN A 176 25.91 -15.38 -1.06
C ASN A 176 25.02 -16.56 -1.46
#